data_AF-A0A7Y5H7G2-F1
#
_entry.id   AF-A0A7Y5H7G2-F1
#
_cell.length_a   1.000
_cell.length_b   1.000
_cell.length_c   1.000
_cell.angle_alpha   90.00
_cell.angle_beta   90.00
_cell.angle_gamma   90.00
#
_symmetry.space_group_name_H-M   'P 1'
#
loop_
_entity.id
_entity.type
_entity.pdbx_description
1 polymer ?
#
loop_
_entity_poly.entity_id
_entity_poly.type
_entity_poly.pdbx_seq_one_letter_code
_entity_poly.pdbx_strand_id
1 'polypeptide(L)'
;MARARRDKLTPEIQEKVVQAIALGATYEVAATYSGIRRETIWRWVKRGEGERSGRYKAFADAVKAADGKSAVQALANIRAAAKGSWQANAWLLERRYPEQYGRGKLEVKTDGKVEHHHTGSIGFDYSKYTDQELADLERLLAKQEAESAPAARDDDGGAAGGEGAPEPA
;
A
#
# COMPACT_ATOMS: atom_id res chain seq x y z
N MET A 1 26.97 -51.12 12.64
CA MET A 1 26.98 -49.74 13.20
C MET A 1 26.17 -48.84 12.26
N ALA A 2 24.92 -48.53 12.59
CA ALA A 2 24.10 -47.63 11.77
C ALA A 2 24.70 -46.21 11.81
N ARG A 3 25.14 -45.71 10.65
CA ARG A 3 25.71 -44.37 10.50
C ARG A 3 24.62 -43.35 10.81
N ALA A 4 24.69 -42.69 11.98
CA ALA A 4 23.78 -41.63 12.34
C ALA A 4 23.73 -40.61 11.19
N ARG A 5 22.56 -40.45 10.56
CA ARG A 5 22.35 -39.47 9.49
C ARG A 5 22.70 -38.11 10.09
N ARG A 6 23.81 -37.51 9.67
CA ARG A 6 24.24 -36.18 10.12
C ARG A 6 23.07 -35.23 9.97
N ASP A 7 22.55 -34.82 11.11
CA ASP A 7 21.36 -34.01 11.19
C ASP A 7 21.73 -32.58 10.76
N LYS A 8 20.99 -32.02 9.80
CA LYS A 8 21.36 -30.75 9.15
C LYS A 8 21.20 -29.51 10.04
N LEU A 9 20.44 -29.60 11.14
CA LEU A 9 20.27 -28.51 12.11
C LEU A 9 21.40 -28.57 13.14
N THR A 10 22.55 -28.00 12.78
CA THR A 10 23.68 -27.86 13.70
C THR A 10 23.53 -26.60 14.57
N PRO A 11 24.21 -26.50 15.73
CA PRO A 11 24.17 -25.30 16.56
C PRO A 11 24.60 -24.04 15.79
N GLU A 12 25.58 -24.15 14.91
CA GLU A 12 26.13 -23.02 14.13
C GLU A 12 25.09 -22.48 13.13
N ILE A 13 24.36 -23.38 12.46
CA ILE A 13 23.28 -22.98 11.54
C ILE A 13 22.12 -22.36 12.33
N GLN A 14 21.78 -22.93 13.49
CA GLN A 14 20.74 -22.36 14.36
C GLN A 14 21.08 -20.92 14.74
N GLU A 15 22.31 -20.70 15.22
CA GLU A 15 22.76 -19.37 15.63
C GLU A 15 22.72 -18.37 14.47
N LYS A 16 23.25 -18.73 13.30
CA LYS A 16 23.22 -17.84 12.12
C LYS A 16 21.79 -17.45 11.72
N VAL A 17 20.86 -18.42 11.71
CA VAL A 17 19.46 -18.14 11.38
C VAL A 17 18.84 -17.22 12.43
N VAL A 18 18.98 -17.53 13.71
CA VAL A 18 18.41 -16.75 14.81
C VAL A 18 18.97 -15.33 14.83
N GLN A 19 20.27 -15.15 14.63
CA GLN A 19 20.89 -13.83 14.54
C GLN A 19 20.34 -13.01 13.37
N ALA A 20 20.21 -13.61 12.18
CA ALA A 20 19.66 -12.92 11.01
C ALA A 20 18.20 -12.49 11.24
N ILE A 21 17.36 -13.38 11.78
CA ILE A 21 15.96 -13.06 12.10
C ILE A 21 15.88 -11.97 13.17
N ALA A 22 16.76 -11.99 14.18
CA ALA A 22 16.79 -10.96 15.23
C ALA A 22 17.12 -9.56 14.69
N LEU A 23 17.82 -9.47 13.56
CA LEU A 23 18.09 -8.22 12.84
C LEU A 23 16.93 -7.78 11.93
N GLY A 24 15.86 -8.57 11.85
CA GLY A 24 14.70 -8.30 11.00
C GLY A 24 14.86 -8.84 9.57
N ALA A 25 15.81 -9.75 9.32
CA ALA A 25 15.95 -10.36 8.01
C ALA A 25 14.74 -11.28 7.69
N THR A 26 14.42 -11.40 6.41
CA THR A 26 13.43 -12.39 5.96
C THR A 26 14.01 -13.81 6.06
N TYR A 27 13.13 -14.82 6.06
CA TYR A 27 13.55 -16.22 6.02
C TYR A 27 14.43 -16.56 4.80
N GLU A 28 14.24 -15.89 3.66
CA GLU A 28 15.06 -16.08 2.46
C GLU A 28 16.50 -15.59 2.68
N VAL A 29 16.63 -14.38 3.24
CA VAL A 29 17.94 -13.78 3.56
C VAL A 29 18.64 -14.58 4.66
N ALA A 30 17.93 -14.96 5.72
CA ALA A 30 18.47 -15.77 6.80
C ALA A 30 18.96 -17.15 6.30
N ALA A 31 18.23 -17.76 5.38
CA ALA A 31 18.62 -19.03 4.76
C ALA A 31 19.89 -18.89 3.92
N THR A 32 19.94 -17.87 3.07
CA THR A 32 21.12 -17.55 2.24
C THR A 32 22.35 -17.29 3.10
N TYR A 33 22.22 -16.46 4.13
CA TYR A 33 23.29 -16.18 5.10
C TYR A 33 23.80 -17.43 5.83
N SER A 34 22.89 -18.37 6.12
CA SER A 34 23.20 -19.60 6.84
C SER A 34 23.64 -20.75 5.93
N GLY A 35 23.67 -20.56 4.61
CA GLY A 35 24.08 -21.58 3.64
C GLY A 35 23.07 -22.73 3.49
N ILE A 36 21.79 -22.48 3.74
CA ILE A 36 20.72 -23.48 3.63
C ILE A 36 19.57 -22.98 2.75
N ARG A 37 18.68 -23.89 2.34
CA ARG A 37 17.46 -23.50 1.63
C ARG A 37 16.39 -23.02 2.60
N ARG A 38 15.61 -22.00 2.23
CA ARG A 38 14.52 -21.44 3.06
C ARG A 38 13.52 -22.50 3.54
N GLU A 39 13.17 -23.45 2.68
CA GLU A 39 12.24 -24.55 3.00
C GLU A 39 12.76 -25.42 4.16
N THR A 40 14.07 -25.45 4.36
CA THR A 40 14.71 -26.17 5.46
C THR A 40 14.37 -25.52 6.79
N ILE A 41 14.48 -24.19 6.88
CA ILE A 41 14.12 -23.43 8.08
C ILE A 41 12.63 -23.62 8.37
N TRP A 42 11.77 -23.42 7.38
CA TRP A 42 10.33 -23.54 7.55
C TRP A 42 9.92 -24.92 8.06
N ARG A 43 10.51 -25.99 7.51
CA ARG A 43 10.25 -27.36 7.95
C ARG A 43 10.70 -27.61 9.40
N TRP A 44 11.83 -27.05 9.80
CA TRP A 44 12.34 -27.18 11.17
C TRP A 44 11.47 -26.43 12.18
N VAL A 45 11.06 -25.20 11.84
CA VAL A 45 10.15 -24.41 12.68
C VAL A 45 8.81 -25.11 12.81
N LYS A 46 8.18 -25.49 11.69
CA LYS A 46 6.88 -26.20 11.69
C LYS A 46 6.93 -27.51 12.47
N ARG A 47 8.04 -28.25 12.36
CA ARG A 47 8.26 -29.46 13.17
C ARG A 47 8.37 -29.12 14.66
N GLY A 48 9.15 -28.10 15.00
CA GLY A 48 9.33 -27.65 16.37
C GLY A 48 8.03 -27.19 17.03
N GLU A 49 7.15 -26.51 16.30
CA GLU A 49 5.83 -26.09 16.80
C GLU A 49 4.94 -27.26 17.23
N GLY A 50 5.12 -28.45 16.63
CA GLY A 50 4.40 -29.67 16.99
C GLY A 50 5.07 -30.49 18.10
N GLU A 51 6.28 -30.15 18.51
CA GLU A 51 7.03 -30.88 19.54
C GLU A 51 6.88 -30.21 20.92
N ARG A 52 6.76 -30.98 22.00
CA ARG A 52 6.71 -30.43 23.38
C ARG A 52 8.10 -30.05 23.90
N SER A 53 9.14 -30.73 23.43
CA SER A 53 10.52 -30.55 23.83
C SER A 53 11.44 -31.08 22.74
N GLY A 54 12.74 -30.78 22.84
CA GLY A 54 13.75 -31.22 21.89
C GLY A 54 14.32 -30.07 21.04
N ARG A 55 15.31 -30.40 20.22
CA ARG A 55 16.07 -29.42 19.45
C ARG A 55 15.25 -28.61 18.45
N TYR A 56 14.25 -29.21 17.81
CA TYR A 56 13.42 -28.48 16.85
C TYR A 56 12.47 -27.53 17.58
N LYS A 57 11.90 -27.96 18.73
CA LYS A 57 11.13 -27.07 19.62
C LYS A 57 11.97 -25.87 20.09
N ALA A 58 13.17 -26.13 20.61
CA ALA A 58 14.07 -25.08 21.07
C ALA A 58 14.44 -24.10 19.94
N PHE A 59 14.71 -24.62 18.74
CA PHE A 59 14.99 -23.78 17.57
C PHE A 59 13.77 -22.93 17.16
N ALA A 60 12.57 -23.51 17.11
CA ALA A 60 11.35 -22.78 16.77
C ALA A 60 11.07 -21.65 17.78
N ASP A 61 11.25 -21.93 19.08
CA ASP A 61 11.11 -20.93 20.14
C ASP A 61 12.15 -19.80 20.00
N ALA A 62 13.41 -20.16 19.69
CA ALA A 62 14.48 -19.18 19.47
C ALA A 62 14.19 -18.28 18.26
N VAL A 63 13.69 -18.84 17.15
CA VAL A 63 13.28 -18.07 15.97
C VAL A 63 12.12 -17.12 16.30
N LYS A 64 11.11 -17.60 17.03
CA LYS A 64 9.97 -16.77 17.45
C LYS A 64 10.40 -15.64 18.39
N ALA A 65 11.30 -15.92 19.33
CA ALA A 65 11.85 -14.92 20.24
C ALA A 65 12.69 -13.87 19.49
N ALA A 66 13.49 -14.31 18.51
CA ALA A 66 14.27 -13.40 17.66
C ALA A 66 13.39 -12.48 16.82
N ASP A 67 12.31 -13.01 16.23
CA ASP A 67 11.35 -12.21 15.46
C ASP A 67 10.72 -11.11 16.33
N GLY A 68 10.24 -11.48 17.53
CA GLY A 68 9.71 -10.53 18.51
C GLY A 68 10.74 -9.48 18.95
N LYS A 69 12.00 -9.88 19.14
CA LYS A 69 13.11 -8.96 19.44
C LYS A 69 13.33 -7.96 18.32
N SER A 70 13.30 -8.41 17.05
CA SER A 70 13.46 -7.52 15.90
C SER A 70 12.35 -6.47 15.84
N ALA A 71 11.10 -6.88 16.09
CA ALA A 71 9.96 -5.98 16.09
C ALA A 71 10.07 -4.93 17.20
N VAL A 72 10.45 -5.33 18.41
CA VAL A 72 10.68 -4.40 19.53
C VAL A 72 11.81 -3.43 19.23
N GLN A 73 12.89 -3.89 18.61
CA GLN A 73 14.02 -3.04 18.22
C GLN A 73 13.61 -2.02 17.13
N ALA A 74 12.83 -2.44 16.13
CA ALA A 74 12.28 -1.55 15.13
C ALA A 74 11.37 -0.48 15.77
N LEU A 75 10.49 -0.86 16.69
CA LEU A 75 9.66 0.07 17.45
C LEU A 75 10.48 1.06 18.28
N ALA A 76 11.57 0.60 18.91
CA ALA A 76 12.47 1.47 19.66
C ALA A 76 13.13 2.52 18.74
N ASN A 77 13.56 2.12 17.55
CA ASN A 77 14.13 3.03 16.55
C ASN A 77 13.10 4.06 16.07
N ILE A 78 11.86 3.63 15.80
CA ILE A 78 10.77 4.53 15.42
C ILE A 78 10.49 5.53 16.55
N ARG A 79 10.43 5.06 17.81
CA ARG A 79 10.22 5.93 18.96
C ARG A 79 11.36 6.92 19.18
N ALA A 80 12.61 6.53 18.89
CA ALA A 80 13.74 7.43 18.93
C ALA A 80 13.63 8.53 17.86
N ALA A 81 13.31 8.17 16.61
CA ALA A 81 13.10 9.11 15.52
C ALA A 81 11.90 10.06 15.78
N ALA A 82 10.86 9.54 16.44
CA ALA A 82 9.66 10.28 16.77
C ALA A 82 9.90 11.48 17.72
N LYS A 83 11.04 11.53 18.42
CA LYS A 83 11.41 12.73 19.20
C LYS A 83 11.62 13.98 18.33
N GLY A 84 11.97 13.80 17.04
CA GLY A 84 12.21 14.89 16.09
C GLY A 84 11.19 14.98 14.95
N SER A 85 10.24 14.04 14.86
CA SER A 85 9.23 13.99 13.81
C SER A 85 7.87 13.64 14.39
N TRP A 86 6.94 14.59 14.35
CA TRP A 86 5.56 14.36 14.76
C TRP A 86 4.86 13.31 13.88
N GLN A 87 5.26 13.19 12.60
CA GLN A 87 4.72 12.20 11.67
C GLN A 87 5.00 10.77 12.15
N ALA A 88 6.17 10.51 12.75
CA ALA A 88 6.47 9.19 13.32
C ALA A 88 5.60 8.88 14.55
N ASN A 89 5.27 9.88 15.38
CA ASN A 89 4.28 9.71 16.46
C ASN A 89 2.87 9.49 15.91
N ALA A 90 2.46 10.26 14.88
CA ALA A 90 1.16 10.11 14.23
C ALA A 90 1.02 8.70 13.62
N TRP A 91 2.01 8.23 12.88
CA TRP A 91 2.04 6.87 12.33
C TRP A 91 1.89 5.78 13.40
N LEU A 92 2.55 5.95 14.56
CA LEU A 92 2.45 4.99 15.67
C LEU A 92 1.05 5.00 16.29
N LEU A 93 0.45 6.18 16.47
CA LEU A 93 -0.91 6.34 16.99
C LEU A 93 -1.97 5.74 16.05
N GLU A 94 -1.86 6.01 14.75
CA GLU A 94 -2.73 5.45 13.70
C GLU A 94 -2.74 3.92 13.75
N ARG A 95 -1.57 3.28 13.95
CA ARG A 95 -1.47 1.82 13.99
C ARG A 95 -1.87 1.21 15.33
N ARG A 96 -1.67 1.91 16.44
CA ARG A 96 -1.96 1.38 17.78
C ARG A 96 -3.40 1.62 18.22
N TYR A 97 -4.02 2.68 17.75
CA TYR A 97 -5.41 3.01 18.01
C TYR A 97 -6.13 3.39 16.70
N PRO A 98 -6.31 2.43 15.78
CA PRO A 98 -6.89 2.69 14.46
C PRO A 98 -8.32 3.24 14.54
N GLU A 99 -9.09 2.88 15.56
CA GLU A 99 -10.44 3.42 15.79
C GLU A 99 -10.43 4.93 16.12
N GLN A 100 -9.41 5.41 16.83
CA GLN A 100 -9.34 6.80 17.34
C GLN A 100 -8.56 7.72 16.41
N TYR A 101 -7.48 7.21 15.80
CA TYR A 101 -6.57 8.01 14.97
C TYR A 101 -6.45 7.50 13.54
N GLY A 102 -7.00 6.32 13.21
CA GLY A 102 -6.93 5.79 11.86
C GLY A 102 -7.69 6.68 10.89
N ARG A 103 -7.24 6.70 9.63
CA ARG A 103 -7.99 7.39 8.57
C ARG A 103 -9.34 6.68 8.42
N GLY A 104 -10.42 7.37 8.74
CA GLY A 104 -11.77 6.88 8.45
C GLY A 104 -11.84 6.44 7.00
N LYS A 105 -12.35 5.23 6.74
CA LYS A 105 -12.54 4.75 5.38
C LYS A 105 -13.51 5.71 4.70
N LEU A 106 -13.01 6.53 3.78
CA LEU A 106 -13.85 7.32 2.90
C LEU A 106 -14.43 6.36 1.87
N GLU A 107 -15.62 5.84 2.13
CA GLU A 107 -16.36 5.05 1.16
C GLU A 107 -17.01 6.01 0.17
N VAL A 108 -16.36 6.25 -0.96
CA VAL A 108 -16.91 7.05 -2.05
C VAL A 108 -17.79 6.14 -2.91
N LYS A 109 -19.11 6.17 -2.69
CA LYS A 109 -20.09 5.54 -3.58
C LYS A 109 -20.37 6.49 -4.74
N THR A 110 -19.96 6.12 -5.95
CA THR A 110 -20.25 6.89 -7.16
C THR A 110 -21.20 6.07 -8.05
N ASP A 111 -22.48 6.44 -8.08
CA ASP A 111 -23.46 5.90 -9.04
C ASP A 111 -23.54 6.73 -10.34
N GLY A 112 -22.55 7.61 -10.59
CA GLY A 112 -22.53 8.53 -11.72
C GLY A 112 -21.14 8.67 -12.39
N LYS A 113 -21.14 9.27 -13.59
CA LYS A 113 -19.95 9.55 -14.40
C LYS A 113 -18.98 10.43 -13.59
N VAL A 114 -17.75 9.96 -13.38
CA VAL A 114 -16.72 10.71 -12.63
C VAL A 114 -16.07 11.72 -13.59
N GLU A 115 -16.26 13.01 -13.34
CA GLU A 115 -15.57 14.09 -14.06
C GLU A 115 -14.19 14.31 -13.44
N HIS A 116 -13.13 14.11 -14.23
CA HIS A 116 -11.74 14.36 -13.84
C HIS A 116 -11.27 15.72 -14.40
N HIS A 117 -11.23 16.75 -13.56
CA HIS A 117 -10.57 18.01 -13.89
C HIS A 117 -9.05 17.88 -13.70
N HIS A 118 -8.30 17.87 -14.80
CA HIS A 118 -6.84 18.03 -14.75
C HIS A 118 -6.51 19.51 -14.50
N THR A 119 -5.84 19.80 -13.38
CA THR A 119 -5.40 21.15 -13.00
C THR A 119 -4.02 21.54 -13.55
N GLY A 120 -3.38 20.65 -14.32
CA GLY A 120 -2.12 20.94 -15.01
C GLY A 120 -2.34 21.32 -16.46
N SER A 121 -1.67 22.37 -16.94
CA SER A 121 -1.52 22.59 -18.38
C SER A 121 -0.60 21.50 -18.92
N ILE A 122 -1.15 20.55 -19.67
CA ILE A 122 -0.34 19.61 -20.44
C ILE A 122 0.12 20.38 -21.69
N GLY A 123 1.38 20.77 -21.72
CA GLY A 123 1.99 21.36 -22.91
C GLY A 123 2.14 20.30 -23.99
N PHE A 124 1.36 20.41 -25.06
CA PHE A 124 1.50 19.57 -26.24
C PHE A 124 2.42 20.25 -27.26
N ASP A 125 3.44 19.52 -27.71
CA ASP A 125 4.33 19.96 -28.77
C ASP A 125 3.83 19.38 -30.11
N TYR A 126 2.99 20.16 -30.79
CA TYR A 126 2.33 19.76 -32.03
C TYR A 126 3.29 19.57 -33.21
N SER A 127 4.53 20.07 -33.11
CA SER A 127 5.53 19.95 -34.17
C SER A 127 6.04 18.51 -34.37
N LYS A 128 5.72 17.61 -33.45
CA LYS A 128 6.17 16.20 -33.46
C LYS A 128 5.19 15.24 -34.10
N TYR A 129 4.02 15.71 -34.52
CA TYR A 129 2.99 14.89 -35.13
C TYR A 129 3.00 15.06 -36.63
N THR A 130 2.66 13.99 -37.34
CA THR A 130 2.47 14.01 -38.78
C THR A 130 1.18 14.72 -39.16
N ASP A 131 1.08 15.19 -40.40
CA ASP A 131 -0.13 15.86 -40.91
C ASP A 131 -1.39 14.98 -40.78
N GLN A 132 -1.22 13.66 -40.92
CA GLN A 132 -2.33 12.70 -40.74
C GLN A 132 -2.78 12.62 -39.28
N GLU A 133 -1.84 12.57 -38.34
CA GLU A 133 -2.16 12.56 -36.91
C GLU A 133 -2.78 13.88 -36.44
N LEU A 134 -2.36 15.00 -37.02
CA LEU A 134 -2.96 16.31 -36.76
C LEU A 134 -4.40 16.38 -37.27
N ALA A 135 -4.68 15.87 -38.48
CA ALA A 135 -6.04 15.80 -39.02
C ALA A 135 -6.95 14.88 -38.18
N ASP A 136 -6.41 13.78 -37.65
CA ASP A 136 -7.15 12.89 -36.76
C ASP A 136 -7.45 13.56 -35.41
N LEU A 137 -6.51 14.36 -34.88
CA LEU A 137 -6.71 15.15 -33.67
C LEU A 137 -7.80 16.22 -33.87
N GLU A 138 -7.78 16.94 -34.98
CA GLU A 138 -8.81 17.93 -35.33
C GLU A 138 -10.20 17.27 -35.40
N ARG A 139 -10.29 16.10 -36.03
CA ARG A 139 -11.54 15.33 -36.11
C ARG A 139 -12.04 14.91 -34.73
N LEU A 140 -11.15 14.47 -33.85
CA LEU A 140 -11.49 14.08 -32.48
C LEU A 140 -11.93 15.30 -31.64
N LEU A 141 -11.28 16.45 -31.81
CA LEU A 141 -11.66 17.70 -31.16
C LEU A 141 -13.06 18.14 -31.59
N ALA A 142 -13.33 18.16 -32.90
CA ALA A 142 -14.64 18.53 -33.44
C ALA A 142 -15.77 17.61 -32.93
N LYS A 143 -15.47 16.32 -32.78
CA LYS A 143 -16.42 15.35 -32.20
C LYS A 143 -16.70 15.66 -30.72
N GLN A 144 -15.66 15.99 -29.94
CA GLN A 144 -15.80 16.35 -28.54
C GLN A 144 -16.60 17.65 -28.36
N GLU A 145 -16.34 18.67 -29.19
CA GLU A 145 -17.07 19.94 -29.17
C GLU A 145 -18.55 19.75 -29.52
N ALA A 146 -18.86 18.93 -30.53
CA ALA A 146 -20.24 18.59 -30.89
C ALA A 146 -20.99 17.86 -29.77
N GLU A 147 -20.28 17.01 -29.01
CA GLU A 147 -20.84 16.25 -27.87
C GLU A 147 -20.97 17.12 -26.60
N SER A 148 -20.26 18.25 -26.54
CA SER A 148 -20.25 19.19 -25.40
C SER A 148 -21.14 20.42 -25.63
N ALA A 149 -21.72 20.60 -26.82
CA ALA A 149 -22.60 21.72 -27.13
C ALA A 149 -23.91 21.62 -26.33
N PRO A 150 -24.29 22.65 -25.54
CA PRO A 150 -25.55 22.62 -24.80
C PRO A 150 -26.72 22.60 -25.80
N ALA A 151 -27.68 21.68 -25.58
CA ALA A 151 -28.92 21.65 -26.35
C ALA A 151 -29.56 23.05 -26.33
N ALA A 152 -29.78 23.63 -27.51
CA ALA A 152 -30.46 24.91 -27.66
C ALA A 152 -31.78 24.85 -26.88
N ARG A 153 -31.94 25.76 -25.92
CA ARG A 153 -33.22 25.96 -25.23
C ARG A 153 -34.16 26.58 -26.26
N ASP A 154 -35.18 25.83 -26.65
CA ASP A 154 -36.32 26.36 -27.39
C ASP A 154 -37.04 27.37 -26.50
N ASP A 155 -36.67 28.64 -26.63
CA ASP A 155 -37.36 29.77 -25.99
C ASP A 155 -38.53 30.16 -26.88
N ASP A 156 -39.66 29.44 -26.73
CA ASP A 156 -40.93 29.80 -27.37
C ASP A 156 -41.53 31.00 -26.63
N GLY A 157 -41.49 32.15 -27.30
CA GLY A 157 -42.05 33.40 -26.80
C GLY A 157 -43.57 33.34 -26.71
N GLY A 158 -44.09 33.46 -25.49
CA GLY A 158 -45.52 33.67 -25.22
C GLY A 158 -45.71 34.74 -24.14
N ALA A 159 -45.75 36.01 -24.55
CA ALA A 159 -46.10 37.14 -23.71
C ALA A 159 -47.60 37.14 -23.36
N ALA A 160 -47.96 37.47 -22.10
CA ALA A 160 -48.99 38.49 -21.77
C ALA A 160 -49.28 38.60 -20.25
N GLY A 161 -49.17 39.84 -19.74
CA GLY A 161 -49.95 40.44 -18.63
C GLY A 161 -49.44 40.16 -17.21
N GLY A 162 -49.20 41.12 -16.33
CA GLY A 162 -49.48 42.54 -16.31
C GLY A 162 -49.71 42.99 -14.86
N GLU A 163 -48.86 43.91 -14.40
CA GLU A 163 -49.03 44.88 -13.30
C GLU A 163 -49.21 44.42 -11.83
N GLY A 164 -48.39 45.03 -10.96
CA GLY A 164 -48.81 45.38 -9.59
C GLY A 164 -47.82 45.07 -8.47
N ALA A 165 -46.68 45.77 -8.41
CA ALA A 165 -45.85 45.88 -7.20
C ALA A 165 -46.33 47.09 -6.35
N PRO A 166 -45.78 47.42 -5.15
CA PRO A 166 -44.93 46.64 -4.23
C PRO A 166 -45.31 46.78 -2.72
N GLU A 167 -44.73 45.93 -1.85
CA GLU A 167 -43.88 46.28 -0.68
C GLU A 167 -44.52 46.09 0.73
N PRO A 168 -43.75 46.00 1.84
CA PRO A 168 -43.89 44.91 2.81
C PRO A 168 -44.12 45.37 4.27
N ALA A 169 -44.48 44.42 5.14
CA ALA A 169 -44.19 44.40 6.58
C ALA A 169 -44.21 42.95 7.09
#